data_AF-A0A920KFX3-F1
#
_entry.id   AF-A0A920KFX3-F1
#
_cell.length_a   1.000
_cell.length_b   1.000
_cell.length_c   1.000
_cell.angle_alpha   90.00
_cell.angle_beta   90.00
_cell.angle_gamma   90.00
#
_symmetry.space_group_name_H-M   'P 1'
#
loop_
_entity.id
_entity.type
_entity.pdbx_description
1 polymer ?
#
loop_
_entity_poly.entity_id
_entity_poly.type
_entity_poly.pdbx_seq_one_letter_code
_entity_poly.pdbx_strand_id
1 'polypeptide(L)'
;MKNLYVLLNFMFLFFCSNTYGQFDYLMPYIPSEKSSTQTHPILEIKTWVHIVQFDQSEPRNITKDSLDYLTKQFQWINQMFEKIQPPTVANSKGEKPYIKDSRIRFIIDTVSFHVDSVSWDRMQFKRKKTAING
;
A
#
# COMPACT_ATOMS: atom_id res chain seq x y z
N MET A 1 -22.96 -38.19 -29.34
CA MET A 1 -21.97 -37.12 -29.57
C MET A 1 -22.56 -35.71 -29.58
N LYS A 2 -23.69 -35.44 -30.27
CA LYS A 2 -24.34 -34.10 -30.26
C LYS A 2 -24.64 -33.55 -28.85
N ASN A 3 -25.17 -34.37 -27.94
CA ASN A 3 -25.51 -33.92 -26.57
C ASN A 3 -24.27 -33.56 -25.73
N LEU A 4 -23.11 -34.17 -26.00
CA LEU A 4 -21.86 -33.85 -25.32
C LEU A 4 -21.32 -32.48 -25.75
N TYR A 5 -21.41 -32.16 -27.04
CA TYR A 5 -21.03 -30.84 -27.59
C TYR A 5 -21.92 -29.70 -27.10
N VAL A 6 -23.22 -29.97 -26.90
CA VAL A 6 -24.15 -28.99 -26.33
C VAL A 6 -23.81 -28.72 -24.87
N LEU A 7 -23.54 -29.77 -24.08
CA LEU A 7 -23.15 -29.63 -22.68
C LEU A 7 -21.81 -28.90 -22.50
N LEU A 8 -20.84 -29.18 -23.38
CA LEU A 8 -19.54 -28.51 -23.38
C LEU A 8 -19.67 -27.02 -23.74
N ASN A 9 -20.51 -26.67 -24.72
CA ASN A 9 -20.81 -25.28 -25.06
C ASN A 9 -21.54 -24.56 -23.92
N PHE A 10 -22.46 -25.24 -23.24
CA PHE A 10 -23.19 -24.65 -22.11
C PHE A 10 -22.27 -24.37 -20.92
N MET A 11 -21.35 -25.29 -20.59
CA MET A 11 -20.33 -25.03 -19.57
C MET A 11 -19.39 -23.90 -19.98
N PHE A 12 -18.94 -23.86 -21.24
CA PHE A 12 -18.05 -22.79 -21.72
C PHE A 12 -18.69 -21.40 -21.59
N LEU A 13 -19.97 -21.27 -21.95
CA LEU A 13 -20.74 -20.04 -21.77
C LEU A 13 -20.91 -19.66 -20.29
N PHE A 14 -21.08 -20.64 -19.39
CA PHE A 14 -21.17 -20.41 -17.95
C PHE A 14 -19.83 -19.97 -17.31
N PHE A 15 -18.70 -20.45 -17.83
CA PHE A 15 -17.38 -20.01 -17.39
C PHE A 15 -17.00 -18.62 -17.92
N CYS A 16 -17.44 -18.25 -19.12
CA CYS A 16 -17.15 -16.93 -19.70
C CYS A 16 -17.89 -15.76 -19.02
N SER A 17 -19.06 -16.00 -18.40
CA SER A 17 -19.86 -14.94 -17.77
C SER A 17 -19.42 -14.55 -16.35
N ASN A 18 -18.59 -15.37 -15.69
CA ASN A 18 -18.20 -15.16 -14.29
C ASN A 18 -16.96 -14.28 -14.08
N THR A 19 -16.29 -13.83 -15.14
CA THR A 19 -15.05 -13.04 -15.03
C THR A 19 -15.25 -11.53 -15.00
N TYR A 20 -16.44 -11.04 -15.37
CA TYR A 20 -16.67 -9.60 -15.57
C TYR A 20 -17.22 -8.84 -14.35
N GLY A 21 -17.71 -9.54 -13.32
CA GLY A 21 -18.40 -8.89 -12.19
C GLY A 21 -17.67 -8.92 -10.83
N GLN A 22 -16.42 -9.41 -10.78
CA GLN A 22 -15.79 -9.69 -9.48
C GLN A 22 -15.55 -8.46 -8.59
N PHE A 23 -15.57 -7.24 -9.13
CA PHE A 23 -15.27 -6.03 -8.34
C PHE A 23 -16.23 -4.86 -8.56
N ASP A 24 -17.28 -5.01 -9.39
CA ASP A 24 -18.22 -3.91 -9.66
C ASP A 24 -18.96 -3.44 -8.38
N TYR A 25 -19.21 -4.37 -7.45
CA TYR A 25 -19.80 -4.05 -6.16
C TYR A 25 -18.93 -3.12 -5.30
N LEU A 26 -17.63 -2.98 -5.61
CA LEU A 26 -16.72 -2.08 -4.91
C LEU A 26 -16.80 -0.64 -5.42
N MET A 27 -17.33 -0.39 -6.61
CA MET A 27 -17.40 0.95 -7.21
C MET A 27 -18.04 2.01 -6.30
N PRO A 28 -19.14 1.73 -5.56
CA PRO A 28 -19.75 2.70 -4.65
C PRO A 28 -18.90 3.06 -3.43
N TYR A 29 -17.81 2.34 -3.16
CA TYR A 29 -16.92 2.57 -2.02
C TYR A 29 -15.63 3.30 -2.41
N ILE A 30 -15.41 3.56 -3.71
CA ILE A 30 -14.24 4.28 -4.20
C ILE A 30 -14.51 5.79 -4.08
N PRO A 31 -13.74 6.54 -3.28
CA PRO A 31 -13.96 7.97 -3.14
C PRO A 31 -13.62 8.72 -4.43
N SER A 32 -14.54 9.56 -4.87
CA SER A 32 -14.30 10.60 -5.88
C SER A 32 -14.03 11.95 -5.20
N GLU A 33 -13.58 12.94 -5.97
CA GLU A 33 -13.39 14.31 -5.46
C GLU A 33 -14.67 14.92 -4.87
N LYS A 34 -15.85 14.50 -5.38
CA LYS A 34 -17.15 14.99 -4.94
C LYS A 34 -17.78 14.14 -3.82
N SER A 35 -17.18 13.02 -3.47
CA SER A 35 -17.75 12.12 -2.45
C SER A 35 -17.80 12.84 -1.09
N SER A 36 -18.92 12.75 -0.38
CA SER A 36 -19.04 13.29 0.98
C SER A 36 -18.14 12.50 1.95
N THR A 37 -17.58 13.17 2.97
CA THR A 37 -16.88 12.50 4.08
C THR A 37 -17.81 11.69 4.97
N GLN A 38 -19.13 11.89 4.87
CA GLN A 38 -20.12 11.08 5.60
C GLN A 38 -20.22 9.66 5.04
N THR A 39 -20.17 9.50 3.71
CA THR A 39 -20.27 8.17 3.06
C THR A 39 -18.90 7.57 2.77
N HIS A 40 -17.89 8.41 2.57
CA HIS A 40 -16.51 8.02 2.30
C HIS A 40 -15.58 8.73 3.30
N PRO A 41 -15.57 8.31 4.57
CA PRO A 41 -14.77 8.99 5.59
C PRO A 41 -13.26 8.86 5.33
N ILE A 42 -12.49 9.68 6.02
CA ILE A 42 -11.05 9.49 6.13
C ILE A 42 -10.81 8.26 7.02
N LEU A 43 -10.06 7.30 6.52
CA LEU A 43 -9.65 6.09 7.21
C LEU A 43 -8.28 6.32 7.86
N GLU A 44 -8.26 6.34 9.18
CA GLU A 44 -7.03 6.43 9.96
C GLU A 44 -6.50 5.03 10.30
N ILE A 45 -5.28 4.75 9.84
CA ILE A 45 -4.57 3.50 10.10
C ILE A 45 -3.54 3.76 11.18
N LYS A 46 -3.72 3.08 12.32
CA LYS A 46 -2.76 3.07 13.42
C LYS A 46 -1.55 2.20 13.09
N THR A 47 -0.37 2.81 13.15
CA THR A 47 0.89 2.14 12.78
C THR A 47 1.77 1.95 14.00
N TRP A 48 2.27 0.72 14.16
CA TRP A 48 3.35 0.40 15.09
C TRP A 48 4.69 0.45 14.35
N VAL A 49 5.56 1.37 14.76
CA VAL A 49 6.90 1.53 14.20
C VAL A 49 7.90 0.74 15.05
N HIS A 50 8.57 -0.23 14.43
CA HIS A 50 9.66 -0.97 15.04
C HIS A 50 10.99 -0.44 14.54
N ILE A 51 11.84 0.02 15.46
CA ILE A 51 13.20 0.47 15.16
C ILE A 51 14.16 -0.56 15.72
N VAL A 52 14.95 -1.17 14.85
CA VAL A 52 16.06 -2.02 15.25
C VAL A 52 17.32 -1.15 15.33
N GLN A 53 18.03 -1.22 16.45
CA GLN A 53 19.26 -0.50 16.75
C GLN A 53 20.40 -1.48 16.89
N PHE A 54 21.61 -1.04 16.54
CA PHE A 54 22.80 -1.89 16.62
C PHE A 54 23.17 -2.20 18.08
N ASP A 55 23.29 -1.16 18.90
CA ASP A 55 23.61 -1.25 20.32
C ASP A 55 22.88 -0.16 21.12
N GLN A 56 22.80 -0.30 22.44
CA GLN A 56 22.24 0.73 23.32
C GLN A 56 23.13 1.98 23.40
N SER A 57 24.44 1.80 23.51
CA SER A 57 25.40 2.90 23.67
C SER A 57 25.73 3.59 22.34
N GLU A 58 25.70 2.82 21.25
CA GLU A 58 25.88 3.32 19.89
C GLU A 58 24.74 2.81 18.97
N PRO A 59 23.56 3.46 18.98
CA PRO A 59 22.38 2.96 18.26
C PRO A 59 22.53 2.89 16.74
N ARG A 60 23.40 3.74 16.18
CA ARG A 60 23.67 3.87 14.74
C ARG A 60 22.42 4.08 13.87
N ASN A 61 21.33 4.59 14.45
CA ASN A 61 20.08 4.93 13.77
C ASN A 61 19.22 5.90 14.59
N ILE A 62 17.97 6.11 14.15
CA ILE A 62 16.87 6.78 14.86
C ILE A 62 16.87 6.37 16.35
N THR A 63 16.95 7.37 17.22
CA THR A 63 16.85 7.24 18.67
C THR A 63 15.53 7.84 19.16
N LYS A 64 15.28 7.76 20.47
CA LYS A 64 14.10 8.37 21.09
C LYS A 64 14.02 9.89 20.86
N ASP A 65 15.15 10.56 20.73
CA ASP A 65 15.20 12.00 20.47
C ASP A 65 14.89 12.35 19.00
N SER A 66 14.82 11.33 18.14
CA SER A 66 14.53 11.46 16.71
C SER A 66 13.04 11.25 16.36
N LEU A 67 12.12 11.34 17.33
CA LEU A 67 10.68 11.18 17.08
C LEU A 67 10.12 12.25 16.12
N ASP A 68 10.69 13.45 16.10
CA ASP A 68 10.34 14.49 15.13
C ASP A 68 10.61 14.04 13.68
N TYR A 69 11.72 13.33 13.45
CA TYR A 69 12.02 12.75 12.14
C TYR A 69 10.93 11.76 11.71
N LEU A 70 10.53 10.84 12.59
CA LEU A 70 9.45 9.88 12.30
C LEU A 70 8.13 10.59 11.99
N THR A 71 7.80 11.63 12.76
CA THR A 71 6.60 12.43 12.55
C THR A 71 6.61 13.06 11.16
N LYS A 72 7.73 13.64 10.74
CA LYS A 72 7.90 14.21 9.40
C LYS A 72 7.77 13.14 8.30
N GLN A 73 8.31 11.94 8.50
CA GLN A 73 8.13 10.85 7.55
C GLN A 73 6.64 10.48 7.38
N PHE A 74 5.89 10.39 8.47
CA PHE A 74 4.46 10.12 8.42
C PHE A 74 3.66 11.27 7.79
N GLN A 75 4.05 12.52 8.02
CA GLN A 75 3.46 13.67 7.32
C GLN A 75 3.68 13.58 5.81
N TRP A 76 4.89 13.24 5.35
CA TRP A 76 5.16 13.06 3.93
C TRP A 76 4.38 11.90 3.33
N ILE A 77 4.28 10.78 4.05
CA ILE A 77 3.44 9.64 3.65
C ILE A 77 1.99 10.13 3.47
N ASN A 78 1.41 10.77 4.47
CA ASN A 78 0.03 11.24 4.40
C ASN A 78 -0.20 12.25 3.27
N GLN A 79 0.77 13.13 2.98
CA GLN A 79 0.70 14.05 1.85
C GLN A 79 0.67 13.31 0.50
N MET A 80 1.40 12.21 0.35
CA MET A 80 1.32 11.38 -0.86
C MET A 80 -0.06 10.77 -1.05
N PHE A 81 -0.70 10.33 0.03
CA PHE A 81 -2.04 9.72 0.01
C PHE A 81 -3.17 10.75 -0.12
N GLU A 82 -2.94 12.02 0.24
CA GLU A 82 -3.86 13.14 0.10
C GLU A 82 -3.79 13.82 -1.28
N LYS A 83 -2.61 13.82 -1.90
CA LYS A 83 -2.31 14.55 -3.15
C LYS A 83 -1.67 13.62 -4.18
N ILE A 84 -2.36 12.53 -4.47
CA ILE A 84 -1.95 11.57 -5.48
C ILE A 84 -1.88 12.31 -6.83
N GLN A 85 -0.77 12.14 -7.54
CA GLN A 85 -0.60 12.74 -8.86
C GLN A 85 -1.31 11.89 -9.92
N PRO A 86 -1.86 12.49 -10.97
CA PRO A 86 -2.47 11.74 -12.06
C PRO A 86 -1.43 10.86 -12.76
N PRO A 87 -1.82 9.66 -13.22
CA PRO A 87 -0.91 8.76 -13.89
C PRO A 87 -0.41 9.37 -15.21
N THR A 88 0.91 9.35 -15.39
CA THR A 88 1.56 9.84 -16.61
C THR A 88 1.34 8.88 -17.78
N VAL A 89 1.29 7.59 -17.50
CA VAL A 89 1.11 6.50 -18.47
C VAL A 89 -0.28 5.86 -18.29
N ALA A 90 -0.92 5.52 -19.40
CA ALA A 90 -2.19 4.81 -19.38
C ALA A 90 -2.01 3.32 -19.09
N ASN A 91 -3.05 2.66 -18.56
CA ASN A 91 -3.05 1.21 -18.38
C ASN A 91 -3.11 0.47 -19.74
N SER A 92 -3.13 -0.87 -19.71
CA SER A 92 -3.19 -1.72 -20.91
C SER A 92 -4.46 -1.51 -21.78
N LYS A 93 -5.48 -0.84 -21.26
CA LYS A 93 -6.71 -0.47 -21.96
C LYS A 93 -6.71 0.98 -22.47
N GLY A 94 -5.62 1.72 -22.26
CA GLY A 94 -5.53 3.14 -22.62
C GLY A 94 -6.22 4.09 -21.63
N GLU A 95 -6.65 3.60 -20.47
CA GLU A 95 -7.33 4.40 -19.45
C GLU A 95 -6.33 4.98 -18.44
N LYS A 96 -6.73 6.09 -17.80
CA LYS A 96 -5.97 6.76 -16.74
C LYS A 96 -6.85 6.95 -15.49
N PRO A 97 -7.20 5.85 -14.78
CA PRO A 97 -7.97 5.97 -13.56
C PRO A 97 -7.22 6.84 -12.55
N TYR A 98 -7.92 7.80 -11.96
CA TYR A 98 -7.31 8.81 -11.11
C TYR A 98 -8.21 9.12 -9.92
N ILE A 99 -7.61 9.11 -8.74
CA ILE A 99 -8.21 9.55 -7.49
C ILE A 99 -7.21 10.52 -6.88
N LYS A 100 -7.65 11.74 -6.58
CA LYS A 100 -6.78 12.80 -6.03
C LYS A 100 -6.39 12.54 -4.57
N ASP A 101 -7.35 12.12 -3.75
CA ASP A 101 -7.16 11.81 -2.34
C ASP A 101 -7.72 10.41 -2.04
N SER A 102 -6.86 9.51 -1.57
CA SER A 102 -7.23 8.14 -1.18
C SER A 102 -8.12 8.07 0.06
N ARG A 103 -8.19 9.17 0.83
CA ARG A 103 -8.79 9.24 2.18
C ARG A 103 -8.15 8.30 3.19
N ILE A 104 -6.96 7.79 2.93
CA ILE A 104 -6.18 7.01 3.90
C ILE A 104 -5.20 7.95 4.59
N ARG A 105 -5.11 7.86 5.91
CA ARG A 105 -4.12 8.56 6.73
C ARG A 105 -3.49 7.60 7.71
N PHE A 106 -2.17 7.68 7.88
CA PHE A 106 -1.41 6.87 8.82
C PHE A 106 -1.09 7.72 10.05
N ILE A 107 -1.29 7.14 11.23
CA ILE A 107 -0.94 7.75 12.51
C ILE A 107 0.03 6.84 13.25
N ILE A 108 1.04 7.44 13.89
CA ILE A 108 1.96 6.69 14.75
C ILE A 108 1.23 6.41 16.06
N ASP A 109 0.93 5.15 16.32
CA ASP A 109 0.29 4.72 17.57
C ASP A 109 1.34 4.33 18.61
N THR A 110 2.30 3.49 18.20
CA THR A 110 3.36 3.00 19.09
C THR A 110 4.71 3.01 18.37
N VAL A 111 5.79 3.32 19.09
CA VAL A 111 7.17 3.17 18.62
C VAL A 111 7.94 2.28 19.59
N SER A 112 8.53 1.19 19.09
CA SER A 112 9.35 0.29 19.89
C SER A 112 10.77 0.22 19.36
N PHE A 113 11.72 0.26 20.28
CA PHE A 113 13.15 0.17 19.99
C PHE A 113 13.65 -1.20 20.43
N HIS A 114 14.28 -1.92 19.51
CA HIS A 114 14.84 -3.25 19.70
C HIS A 114 16.34 -3.18 19.48
N VAL A 115 17.12 -3.76 20.39
CA VAL A 115 18.58 -3.82 20.25
C VAL A 115 18.93 -5.20 19.73
N ASP A 116 19.41 -5.27 18.49
CA ASP A 116 19.76 -6.53 17.82
C ASP A 116 20.82 -6.27 16.76
N SER A 117 22.09 -6.41 17.16
CA SER A 117 23.26 -6.21 16.30
C SER A 117 23.32 -7.19 15.13
N VAL A 118 22.84 -8.43 15.32
CA VAL A 118 22.88 -9.47 14.28
C VAL A 118 21.86 -9.17 13.19
N SER A 119 20.63 -8.78 13.56
CA SER A 119 19.63 -8.34 12.60
C SER A 119 20.05 -7.05 11.89
N TRP A 120 20.67 -6.13 12.63
CA TRP A 120 21.24 -4.90 12.07
C TRP A 120 22.23 -5.18 10.94
N ASP A 121 23.22 -6.03 11.18
CA ASP A 121 24.25 -6.37 10.18
C ASP A 121 23.65 -7.05 8.94
N ARG A 122 22.64 -7.92 9.13
CA ARG A 122 21.89 -8.54 8.02
C ARG A 122 21.19 -7.50 7.14
N MET A 123 20.59 -6.47 7.74
CA MET A 123 19.95 -5.38 6.98
C MET A 123 20.99 -4.56 6.20
N GLN A 124 22.14 -4.28 6.80
CA GLN A 124 23.23 -3.56 6.13
C GLN A 124 23.83 -4.34 4.95
N PHE A 125 23.98 -5.66 5.09
CA PHE A 125 24.47 -6.51 4.02
C PHE A 125 23.54 -6.52 2.80
N LYS A 126 22.22 -6.61 3.03
CA LYS A 126 21.22 -6.52 1.95
C LYS A 126 21.29 -5.17 1.23
N ARG A 127 21.44 -4.07 1.98
CA ARG A 127 21.56 -2.72 1.41
C ARG A 127 22.76 -2.60 0.46
N LYS A 128 23.93 -3.14 0.84
CA LYS A 128 25.12 -3.12 -0.03
C LYS A 128 24.91 -3.92 -1.32
N LYS A 129 24.30 -5.11 -1.24
CA LYS A 129 24.06 -5.95 -2.42
C LYS A 129 23.15 -5.29 -3.46
N THR A 130 22.13 -4.55 -3.02
CA THR A 130 21.23 -3.82 -3.92
C THR A 130 21.92 -2.63 -4.60
N ALA A 131 22.82 -1.93 -3.90
CA ALA A 131 23.56 -0.79 -4.44
C ALA A 131 24.63 -1.17 -5.49
N ILE A 132 25.05 -2.44 -5.54
CA ILE A 132 26.04 -2.94 -6.51
C ILE A 132 25.35 -3.49 -7.78
N ASN A 133 24.04 -3.77 -7.70
CA ASN A 133 23.25 -4.41 -8.75
C ASN A 133 22.22 -3.47 -9.42
N GLY A 134 22.27 -2.17 -9.13
CA GLY A 134 21.46 -1.13 -9.78
C GLY A 134 22.35 -0.12 -10.48
#